data_AF-A0A517ML96-F1
#
_entry.id   AF-A0A517ML96-F1
#
_cell.length_a   1.000
_cell.length_b   1.000
_cell.length_c   1.000
_cell.angle_alpha   90.00
_cell.angle_beta   90.00
_cell.angle_gamma   90.00
#
_symmetry.space_group_name_H-M   'P 1'
#
loop_
_entity.id
_entity.type
_entity.pdbx_description
1 polymer ?
#
loop_
_entity_poly.entity_id
_entity_poly.type
_entity_poly.pdbx_seq_one_letter_code
_entity_poly.pdbx_strand_id
1 'polypeptide(L)'
;MELTATPIPKRRRLNGTGLETILDFTALLTLVLGGLASLGIILFADVAGFLLFFSVAIGSFLNWLLLRSLAELIRLQKRIVGLDYAGRISGSYDDTVPTCGNCGAVLRSDVCCHGCGARLLKPDADGCPHLPNGSTIQ
;
A
#
# COMPACT_ATOMS: atom_id res chain seq x y z
N MET A 1 -13.64 -16.26 36.79
CA MET A 1 -14.06 -16.58 35.40
C MET A 1 -12.95 -16.07 34.49
N GLU A 2 -12.21 -16.96 33.85
CA GLU A 2 -11.14 -16.57 32.92
C GLU A 2 -11.78 -16.08 31.60
N LEU A 3 -11.46 -14.85 31.21
CA LEU A 3 -11.92 -14.25 29.95
C LEU A 3 -10.98 -14.66 28.83
N THR A 4 -11.48 -15.39 27.84
CA THR A 4 -10.71 -15.84 26.66
C THR A 4 -11.20 -15.16 25.39
N ALA A 5 -10.29 -14.73 24.52
CA ALA A 5 -10.64 -14.08 23.25
C ALA A 5 -9.82 -14.66 22.08
N THR A 6 -10.44 -14.77 20.91
CA THR A 6 -9.77 -15.17 19.66
C THR A 6 -9.30 -13.93 18.90
N PRO A 7 -8.07 -13.91 18.34
CA PRO A 7 -7.65 -12.84 17.45
C PRO A 7 -8.40 -12.94 16.12
N ILE A 8 -9.06 -11.85 15.69
CA ILE A 8 -9.77 -11.81 14.41
C ILE A 8 -8.90 -11.06 13.41
N PRO A 9 -8.39 -11.70 12.33
CA PRO A 9 -7.69 -11.01 11.27
C PRO A 9 -8.69 -10.18 10.46
N LYS A 10 -8.80 -8.89 10.76
CA LYS A 10 -9.69 -7.98 10.00
C LYS A 10 -9.02 -7.58 8.70
N ARG A 11 -9.23 -8.38 7.65
CA ARG A 11 -8.74 -8.06 6.29
C ARG A 11 -9.55 -6.91 5.71
N ARG A 12 -8.99 -5.70 5.68
CA ARG A 12 -9.65 -4.54 5.07
C ARG A 12 -9.39 -4.51 3.56
N ARG A 13 -10.15 -5.31 2.81
CA ARG A 13 -10.15 -5.22 1.33
C ARG A 13 -10.91 -3.98 0.90
N LEU A 14 -10.19 -2.92 0.55
CA LEU A 14 -10.74 -1.84 -0.26
C LEU A 14 -10.35 -2.09 -1.73
N ASN A 15 -11.19 -2.86 -2.42
CA ASN A 15 -11.17 -3.06 -3.88
C ASN A 15 -11.64 -1.78 -4.60
N GLY A 16 -10.96 -0.67 -4.37
CA GLY A 16 -11.12 0.54 -5.19
C GLY A 16 -9.90 0.65 -6.09
N THR A 17 -10.09 0.73 -7.40
CA THR A 17 -9.03 1.16 -8.32
C THR A 17 -8.63 2.57 -7.87
N GLY A 18 -7.53 2.67 -7.12
CA GLY A 18 -7.15 3.93 -6.49
C GLY A 18 -6.95 5.00 -7.56
N LEU A 19 -7.46 6.21 -7.33
CA LEU A 19 -7.22 7.36 -8.20
C LEU A 19 -5.73 7.53 -8.52
N GLU A 20 -4.84 7.14 -7.61
CA GLU A 20 -3.40 7.12 -7.81
C GLU A 20 -2.97 6.28 -9.01
N THR A 21 -3.62 5.13 -9.21
CA THR A 21 -3.34 4.22 -10.33
C THR A 21 -3.77 4.85 -11.66
N ILE A 22 -4.91 5.55 -11.65
CA ILE A 22 -5.40 6.27 -12.84
C ILE A 22 -4.45 7.42 -13.17
N LEU A 23 -3.99 8.18 -12.17
CA LEU A 23 -3.01 9.26 -12.40
C LEU A 23 -1.67 8.72 -12.91
N ASP A 24 -1.13 7.65 -12.34
CA ASP A 24 0.13 7.04 -12.80
C ASP A 24 -0.01 6.53 -14.25
N PHE A 25 -1.15 5.90 -14.55
CA PHE A 25 -1.47 5.45 -15.90
C PHE A 25 -1.59 6.62 -16.89
N THR A 26 -2.28 7.69 -16.49
CA THR A 26 -2.46 8.89 -17.33
C THR A 26 -1.12 9.60 -17.57
N ALA A 27 -0.26 9.68 -16.55
CA ALA A 27 1.09 10.21 -16.69
C ALA A 27 1.87 9.40 -17.73
N LEU A 28 1.89 8.08 -17.58
CA LEU A 28 2.58 7.18 -18.51
C LEU A 28 2.05 7.33 -19.94
N LEU A 29 0.73 7.36 -20.11
CA LEU A 29 0.08 7.54 -21.42
C LEU A 29 0.51 8.86 -22.07
N THR A 30 0.57 9.94 -21.29
CA THR A 30 0.94 11.27 -21.80
C THR A 30 2.41 11.35 -22.20
N LEU A 31 3.29 10.65 -21.47
CA LEU A 31 4.70 10.52 -21.83
C LEU A 31 4.85 9.76 -23.16
N VAL A 32 4.13 8.65 -23.32
CA VAL A 32 4.17 7.83 -24.55
C VAL A 32 3.63 8.63 -25.74
N LEU A 33 2.48 9.28 -25.59
CA LEU A 33 1.88 10.09 -26.65
C LEU A 33 2.77 11.28 -27.04
N GLY A 34 3.37 11.98 -26.07
CA GLY A 34 4.28 13.08 -26.35
C GLY A 34 5.57 12.62 -27.02
N GLY A 35 6.10 11.45 -26.65
CA GLY A 35 7.23 10.83 -27.34
C GLY A 35 6.91 10.44 -28.78
N LEU A 36 5.73 9.87 -29.03
CA LEU A 36 5.28 9.57 -30.40
C LEU A 36 5.07 10.84 -31.23
N ALA A 37 4.50 11.88 -30.62
CA ALA A 37 4.31 13.18 -31.28
C ALA A 37 5.66 13.83 -31.63
N SER A 38 6.64 13.81 -30.73
CA SER A 38 7.96 14.37 -30.99
C SER A 38 8.71 13.61 -32.10
N LEU A 39 8.64 12.27 -32.10
CA LEU A 39 9.12 11.43 -33.21
C LEU A 39 8.47 11.81 -34.54
N GLY A 40 7.15 12.01 -34.56
CA GLY A 40 6.44 12.48 -35.75
C GLY A 40 6.99 13.81 -36.27
N ILE A 41 7.25 14.78 -35.39
CA ILE A 41 7.79 16.09 -35.77
C ILE A 41 9.13 15.96 -36.49
N ILE A 42 10.07 15.16 -35.97
CA ILE A 42 11.37 14.96 -36.64
C ILE A 42 11.18 14.32 -38.02
N LEU A 43 10.29 13.32 -38.12
CA LEU A 43 10.08 12.58 -39.37
C LEU A 43 9.44 13.44 -40.49
N PHE A 44 8.58 14.40 -40.14
CA PHE A 44 7.84 15.19 -41.14
C PHE A 44 8.42 16.60 -41.37
N ALA A 45 9.01 17.23 -40.36
CA ALA A 45 9.48 18.61 -40.43
C ALA A 45 11.02 18.74 -40.53
N ASP A 46 11.74 17.62 -40.49
CA ASP A 46 13.19 17.54 -40.68
C ASP A 46 13.95 18.57 -39.79
N VAL A 47 14.99 19.23 -40.30
CA VAL A 47 15.82 20.19 -39.56
C VAL A 47 15.02 21.39 -39.02
N ALA A 48 13.95 21.81 -39.71
CA ALA A 48 13.11 22.92 -39.25
C ALA A 48 12.28 22.55 -38.01
N GLY A 49 12.02 21.26 -37.79
CA GLY A 49 11.27 20.72 -36.67
C GLY A 49 12.05 20.62 -35.36
N PHE A 50 13.37 20.87 -35.34
CA PHE A 50 14.23 20.55 -34.19
C PHE A 50 13.84 21.28 -32.90
N LEU A 51 13.51 22.58 -33.00
CA LEU A 51 13.03 23.38 -31.86
C LEU A 51 11.69 22.85 -31.33
N LEU A 52 10.80 22.48 -32.24
CA LEU A 52 9.47 21.93 -31.94
C LEU A 52 9.55 20.52 -31.33
N PHE A 53 10.50 19.71 -31.79
CA PHE A 53 10.80 18.41 -31.21
C PHE A 53 11.21 18.56 -29.74
N PHE A 54 12.18 19.43 -29.44
CA PHE A 54 12.64 19.63 -28.07
C PHE A 54 11.56 20.21 -27.17
N SER A 55 10.77 21.19 -27.65
CA SER A 55 9.71 21.78 -26.84
C SER A 55 8.63 20.76 -26.50
N VAL A 56 8.23 19.91 -27.45
CA VAL A 56 7.25 18.84 -27.22
C VAL A 56 7.82 17.73 -26.33
N ALA A 57 9.07 17.32 -26.55
CA ALA A 57 9.74 16.29 -25.74
C ALA A 57 9.91 16.75 -24.28
N ILE A 58 10.43 17.96 -24.07
CA ILE A 58 10.59 18.56 -22.74
C ILE A 58 9.23 18.80 -22.11
N GLY A 59 8.26 19.32 -22.86
CA GLY A 59 6.90 19.57 -22.36
C GLY A 59 6.20 18.28 -21.91
N SER A 60 6.30 17.20 -22.70
CA SER A 60 5.76 15.89 -22.34
C SER A 60 6.43 15.32 -21.08
N PHE A 61 7.76 15.45 -20.98
CA PHE A 61 8.51 15.01 -19.80
C PHE A 61 8.14 15.80 -18.54
N LEU A 62 8.04 17.13 -18.63
CA LEU A 62 7.61 17.97 -17.51
C LEU A 62 6.18 17.66 -17.08
N ASN A 63 5.28 17.43 -18.04
CA ASN A 63 3.90 17.07 -17.74
C ASN A 63 3.80 15.70 -17.06
N TRP A 64 4.62 14.72 -17.49
CA TRP A 64 4.74 13.44 -16.81
C TRP A 64 5.23 13.61 -15.36
N LEU A 65 6.26 14.42 -15.13
CA LEU A 65 6.76 14.73 -13.78
C LEU A 65 5.69 15.41 -12.90
N LEU A 66 4.91 16.33 -13.48
CA LEU A 66 3.85 17.05 -12.78
C LEU A 66 2.71 16.11 -12.37
N LEU A 67 2.27 15.23 -13.27
CA LEU A 67 1.26 14.22 -12.93
C LEU A 67 1.77 13.22 -11.89
N ARG A 68 3.05 12.86 -11.96
CA ARG A 68 3.68 11.97 -10.98
C ARG A 68 3.79 12.62 -9.59
N SER A 69 4.16 13.89 -9.53
CA SER A 69 4.22 14.62 -8.24
C SER A 69 2.83 14.80 -7.63
N LEU A 70 1.80 15.06 -8.44
CA LEU A 70 0.40 15.09 -7.98
C LEU A 70 -0.05 13.73 -7.42
N ALA A 71 0.29 12.63 -8.08
CA ALA A 71 -0.01 11.29 -7.58
C ALA A 71 0.66 11.04 -6.21
N GLU A 72 1.90 11.50 -6.02
CA GLU A 72 2.59 11.42 -4.74
C GLU A 72 1.98 12.32 -3.67
N LEU A 73 1.55 13.54 -4.01
CA LEU A 73 0.85 14.43 -3.08
C LEU A 73 -0.46 13.80 -2.57
N ILE A 74 -1.22 13.13 -3.44
CA ILE A 74 -2.44 12.41 -3.04
C ILE A 74 -2.10 11.26 -2.08
N ARG A 75 -1.03 10.50 -2.35
CA ARG A 75 -0.56 9.43 -1.44
C ARG A 75 -0.19 9.99 -0.07
N LEU A 76 0.52 11.12 -0.03
CA LEU A 76 0.90 11.80 1.21
C LEU A 76 -0.34 12.33 1.97
N GLN A 77 -1.31 12.93 1.28
CA GLN A 77 -2.55 13.39 1.90
C GLN A 77 -3.34 12.22 2.50
N LYS A 78 -3.47 11.10 1.77
CA LYS A 78 -4.12 9.89 2.30
C LYS A 78 -3.40 9.35 3.53
N ARG A 79 -2.06 9.33 3.51
CA ARG A 79 -1.25 8.94 4.67
C ARG A 79 -1.52 9.81 5.89
N ILE A 80 -1.60 11.13 5.72
CA ILE A 80 -1.87 12.07 6.82
C ILE A 80 -3.26 11.84 7.43
N VAL A 81 -4.25 11.49 6.61
CA VAL A 81 -5.63 11.24 7.06
C VAL A 81 -5.83 9.79 7.57
N GLY A 82 -4.81 8.92 7.47
CA GLY A 82 -4.90 7.52 7.86
C GLY A 82 -5.77 6.67 6.92
N LEU A 83 -5.87 7.08 5.65
CA LEU A 83 -6.55 6.32 4.60
C LEU A 83 -5.56 5.39 3.90
N ASP A 84 -6.04 4.21 3.51
CA ASP A 84 -5.26 3.25 2.73
C ASP A 84 -4.91 3.83 1.34
N TYR A 85 -3.65 3.70 0.93
CA TYR A 85 -3.14 4.21 -0.36
C TYR A 85 -2.19 3.21 -1.02
N ALA A 86 -2.18 3.20 -2.36
CA ALA A 86 -1.24 2.38 -3.15
C ALA A 86 0.10 3.12 -3.28
N GLY A 87 1.15 2.62 -2.61
CA GLY A 87 2.50 3.19 -2.63
C GLY A 87 3.55 2.21 -3.15
N ARG A 88 4.46 2.67 -4.02
CA ARG A 88 5.64 1.92 -4.48
C ARG A 88 6.91 2.23 -3.67
N ILE A 89 6.87 3.21 -2.75
CA ILE A 89 8.06 3.72 -2.04
C ILE A 89 8.11 3.27 -0.57
N SER A 90 6.99 2.89 0.05
CA SER A 90 7.00 2.09 1.28
C SER A 90 6.19 0.85 0.99
N GLY A 91 6.79 -0.33 1.12
CA GLY A 91 6.09 -1.59 0.92
C GLY A 91 4.71 -1.55 1.57
N SER A 92 3.70 -1.95 0.83
CA SER A 92 2.41 -2.33 1.40
C SER A 92 2.66 -3.54 2.30
N TYR A 93 3.14 -3.30 3.51
CA TYR A 93 2.92 -4.27 4.56
C TYR A 93 1.42 -4.18 4.82
N ASP A 94 0.69 -5.18 4.31
CA ASP A 94 -0.54 -5.63 4.95
C ASP A 94 -0.15 -6.01 6.38
N ASP A 95 0.01 -5.03 7.26
CA ASP A 95 0.09 -5.28 8.69
C ASP A 95 -1.30 -5.71 9.08
N THR A 96 -1.53 -7.02 9.08
CA THR A 96 -2.69 -7.62 9.72
C THR A 96 -2.57 -7.34 11.20
N VAL A 97 -3.11 -6.21 11.64
CA VAL A 97 -3.12 -5.85 13.05
C VAL A 97 -4.16 -6.74 13.75
N PRO A 98 -3.74 -7.66 14.64
CA PRO A 98 -4.69 -8.51 15.34
C PRO A 98 -5.55 -7.66 16.29
N THR A 99 -6.87 -7.90 16.29
CA THR A 99 -7.80 -7.27 17.24
C THR A 99 -8.39 -8.33 18.18
N CYS A 100 -8.69 -7.92 19.41
CA CYS A 100 -9.30 -8.79 20.41
C CYS A 100 -10.76 -9.08 20.04
N GLY A 101 -11.14 -10.34 19.89
CA GLY A 101 -12.52 -10.75 19.62
C GLY A 101 -13.53 -10.42 20.73
N ASN A 102 -13.07 -10.11 21.95
CA ASN A 102 -13.94 -9.78 23.09
C ASN A 102 -14.25 -8.27 23.21
N CYS A 103 -13.22 -7.41 23.16
CA CYS A 103 -13.39 -5.96 23.36
C CYS A 103 -13.10 -5.11 22.11
N GLY A 104 -12.67 -5.73 21.00
CA GLY A 104 -12.32 -5.02 19.76
C GLY A 104 -11.03 -4.21 19.82
N ALA A 105 -10.31 -4.19 20.95
CA ALA A 105 -9.06 -3.44 21.08
C ALA A 105 -7.96 -4.03 20.18
N VAL A 106 -7.11 -3.15 19.65
CA VAL A 106 -5.89 -3.53 18.93
C VAL A 106 -4.93 -4.23 19.88
N LEU A 107 -4.48 -5.42 19.49
CA LEU A 107 -3.57 -6.24 20.29
C LEU A 107 -2.12 -5.78 20.07
N ARG A 108 -1.44 -5.43 21.17
CA ARG A 108 0.00 -5.14 21.20
C ARG A 108 0.84 -6.34 21.68
N SER A 109 0.19 -7.35 22.26
CA SER A 109 0.83 -8.55 22.79
C SER A 109 0.08 -9.80 22.34
N ASP A 110 0.81 -10.90 22.20
CA ASP A 110 0.26 -12.18 21.73
C ASP A 110 -0.30 -13.04 22.87
N VAL A 111 -0.22 -12.55 24.11
CA VAL A 111 -0.55 -13.33 25.32
C VAL A 111 -1.88 -12.87 25.91
N CYS A 112 -2.07 -11.56 26.03
CA CYS A 112 -3.27 -10.98 26.62
C CYS A 112 -3.64 -9.63 26.00
N CYS A 113 -4.93 -9.30 26.06
CA CYS A 113 -5.43 -8.01 25.63
C CYS A 113 -5.25 -6.96 26.74
N HIS A 114 -4.51 -5.88 26.48
CA HIS A 114 -4.35 -4.77 27.44
C HIS A 114 -5.64 -3.99 27.73
N GLY A 115 -6.64 -4.08 26.84
CA GLY A 115 -7.90 -3.36 27.00
C GLY A 115 -8.90 -4.05 27.93
N CYS A 116 -9.00 -5.38 27.86
CA CYS A 116 -9.98 -6.15 28.66
C CYS A 116 -9.36 -7.23 29.54
N GLY A 117 -8.04 -7.41 29.52
CA GLY A 117 -7.34 -8.46 30.26
C GLY A 117 -7.57 -9.88 29.73
N ALA A 118 -8.34 -10.06 28.65
CA ALA A 118 -8.64 -11.39 28.13
C ALA A 118 -7.37 -12.08 27.60
N ARG A 119 -7.20 -13.36 27.95
CA ARG A 119 -6.12 -14.21 27.43
C ARG A 119 -6.44 -14.58 25.99
N LEU A 120 -5.44 -14.47 25.11
CA LEU A 120 -5.63 -14.77 23.70
C LEU A 120 -5.48 -16.28 23.45
N LEU A 121 -6.48 -16.86 22.81
CA LEU A 121 -6.42 -18.21 22.27
C LEU A 121 -5.69 -18.11 20.92
N LYS A 122 -4.46 -18.62 20.83
CA LYS A 122 -3.79 -18.80 19.54
C LYS A 122 -4.57 -19.87 18.76
N PRO A 123 -5.08 -19.59 17.54
CA PRO A 123 -5.51 -20.64 16.65
C PRO A 123 -4.24 -21.37 16.20
N ASP A 124 -3.93 -22.42 16.94
CA ASP A 124 -3.13 -23.58 16.54
C ASP A 124 -1.78 -23.27 15.90
N ALA A 125 -0.77 -23.24 16.76
CA ALA A 125 0.53 -23.82 16.43
C ALA A 125 0.39 -25.35 16.33
N ASP A 126 -0.44 -25.85 15.40
CA ASP A 126 -0.49 -27.26 15.02
C ASP A 126 0.68 -27.53 14.07
N GLY A 127 1.88 -27.49 14.64
CA GLY A 127 3.13 -27.60 13.91
C GLY A 127 4.37 -27.57 14.80
N CYS A 128 4.30 -28.04 16.04
CA CYS A 128 5.50 -28.41 16.80
C CYS A 128 5.21 -29.68 17.61
N PRO A 129 5.70 -30.86 17.19
CA PRO A 129 5.61 -32.05 18.00
C PRO A 129 6.64 -31.96 19.14
N HIS A 130 6.21 -32.40 20.33
CA HIS A 130 6.99 -32.65 21.54
C HIS A 130 7.32 -31.45 22.43
N LEU A 131 6.66 -31.38 23.60
CA LEU A 131 7.19 -32.02 24.81
C LEU A 131 6.08 -32.17 25.89
N PRO A 132 6.13 -33.25 26.69
CA PRO A 132 5.02 -33.70 27.53
C PRO A 132 4.93 -33.02 28.90
N ASN A 133 3.70 -33.05 29.41
CA ASN A 133 3.23 -32.94 30.79
C ASN A 133 4.26 -33.03 31.94
N GLY A 134 4.17 -32.04 32.84
CA GLY A 134 3.98 -32.20 34.29
C GLY A 134 4.79 -33.24 35.08
N SER A 135 5.65 -32.73 35.96
CA SER A 135 5.88 -33.24 37.33
C SER A 135 6.41 -32.03 38.12
N THR A 136 5.80 -31.46 39.18
CA THR A 136 5.43 -32.03 40.49
C THR A 136 6.44 -33.03 41.02
N ILE A 137 7.48 -32.54 41.71
CA ILE A 137 8.11 -33.24 42.81
C ILE A 137 8.29 -32.24 43.95
N GLN A 138 7.97 -32.74 45.14
CA GLN A 138 8.06 -32.14 46.47
C GLN A 138 9.47 -31.66 46.82
#